data_AF-A0A935HC57-F1
#
_entry.id   AF-A0A935HC57-F1
#
_cell.length_a   1.000
_cell.length_b   1.000
_cell.length_c   1.000
_cell.angle_alpha   90.00
_cell.angle_beta   90.00
_cell.angle_gamma   90.00
#
_symmetry.space_group_name_H-M   'P 1'
#
loop_
_entity.id
_entity.type
_entity.pdbx_description
1 polymer ?
#
loop_
_entity_poly.entity_id
_entity_poly.type
_entity_poly.pdbx_seq_one_letter_code
_entity_poly.pdbx_strand_id
1 'polypeptide(L)'
;MADASRTKVNDGLSPDDELKLNVLLAGNVLAVRIDEGARALYALTEKGEARVNLSPVGRVDRYFIHVRELLGRHAMNLPSGYPVHLMRWTRMGQSSPKKLEQLLKLGEDEAIQAVAHAPTLTDELARRAWWALPTMEVARVMLSRPAILEGQMGKQLAQFLAEHLPFEQDQVAAMHTVRALVASRLLEAPELEQLWRKAQRRPHYLIGFLESMPNQLPNMATERAKVVNLQGDSPATRLLQHCFSAAGQAYIATAILVLEKPQTHEAVALLLDMLGAYFQAGQDPEAESQLAAWPNEAKALSALSQLKASVAEPILIRTTAVGPLLRRHLEPLFAPILADLQILRGQSS
;
A
#
# COMPACT_ATOMS: atom_id res chain seq x y z
N MET A 1 61.04 -25.46 5.10
CA MET A 1 60.03 -26.53 5.18
C MET A 1 58.98 -26.15 6.21
N ALA A 2 57.82 -25.72 5.74
CA ALA A 2 56.50 -25.82 6.40
C ALA A 2 55.52 -25.12 5.45
N ASP A 3 55.13 -25.84 4.39
CA ASP A 3 54.07 -25.45 3.48
C ASP A 3 52.75 -25.58 4.25
N ALA A 4 52.24 -24.46 4.72
CA ALA A 4 50.89 -24.39 5.29
C ALA A 4 49.91 -24.31 4.13
N SER A 5 49.54 -25.48 3.61
CA SER A 5 48.36 -25.69 2.78
C SER A 5 47.13 -25.15 3.52
N ARG A 6 46.84 -23.86 3.34
CA ARG A 6 45.52 -23.29 3.54
C ARG A 6 44.61 -23.98 2.54
N THR A 7 43.93 -25.03 2.99
CA THR A 7 42.78 -25.61 2.30
C THR A 7 41.84 -24.44 2.02
N LYS A 8 41.80 -23.95 0.77
CA LYS A 8 40.76 -23.02 0.34
C LYS A 8 39.47 -23.78 0.60
N VAL A 9 38.71 -23.36 1.62
CA VAL A 9 37.35 -23.83 1.79
C VAL A 9 36.67 -23.55 0.46
N ASN A 10 36.25 -24.61 -0.22
CA ASN A 10 35.55 -24.50 -1.49
C ASN A 10 34.19 -23.90 -1.17
N ASP A 11 34.13 -22.57 -1.16
CA ASP A 11 32.92 -21.81 -0.86
C ASP A 11 31.93 -21.83 -2.03
N GLY A 12 32.29 -22.46 -3.16
CA GLY A 12 31.47 -22.59 -4.37
C GLY A 12 30.43 -23.71 -4.31
N LEU A 13 29.60 -23.78 -5.35
CA LEU A 13 28.60 -24.84 -5.54
C LEU A 13 29.28 -26.21 -5.64
N SER A 14 28.66 -27.24 -5.04
CA SER A 14 29.10 -28.62 -5.26
C SER A 14 28.87 -28.99 -6.73
N PRO A 15 29.71 -29.84 -7.36
CA PRO A 15 29.50 -30.25 -8.75
C PRO A 15 28.13 -30.90 -8.99
N ASP A 16 27.61 -31.60 -7.97
CA ASP A 16 26.29 -32.23 -8.00
C ASP A 16 25.16 -31.18 -8.00
N ASP A 17 25.22 -30.16 -7.13
CA ASP A 17 24.24 -29.08 -7.14
C ASP A 17 24.34 -28.20 -8.39
N GLU A 18 25.54 -27.92 -8.88
CA GLU A 18 25.74 -27.18 -10.13
C GLU A 18 25.14 -27.93 -11.32
N LEU A 19 25.31 -29.26 -11.39
CA LEU A 19 24.67 -30.07 -12.42
C LEU A 19 23.14 -30.04 -12.31
N LYS A 20 22.58 -30.25 -11.11
CA LYS A 20 21.12 -30.21 -10.90
C LYS A 20 20.52 -28.86 -11.29
N LEU A 21 21.16 -27.76 -10.90
CA LEU A 21 20.72 -26.40 -11.23
C LEU A 21 20.80 -26.12 -12.73
N ASN A 22 21.88 -26.51 -13.39
CA ASN A 22 22.01 -26.35 -14.84
C ASN A 22 20.99 -27.20 -15.63
N VAL A 23 20.70 -28.42 -15.18
CA VAL A 23 19.65 -29.27 -15.78
C VAL A 23 18.28 -28.63 -15.62
N LEU A 24 17.98 -28.08 -14.43
CA LEU A 24 16.73 -27.36 -14.20
C LEU A 24 16.60 -26.14 -15.11
N LEU A 25 17.66 -25.33 -15.20
CA LEU A 25 17.69 -24.10 -15.99
C LEU A 25 17.72 -24.34 -17.50
N ALA A 26 18.16 -25.51 -17.97
CA ALA A 26 18.01 -25.88 -19.37
C ALA A 26 16.53 -26.04 -19.80
N GLY A 27 15.61 -26.20 -18.84
CA GLY A 27 14.17 -26.19 -19.09
C GLY A 27 13.56 -24.79 -19.17
N ASN A 28 12.26 -24.71 -19.50
CA ASN A 28 11.53 -23.43 -19.50
C ASN A 28 11.09 -23.04 -18.08
N VAL A 29 11.99 -22.37 -17.35
CA VAL A 29 11.70 -21.81 -16.02
C VAL A 29 11.04 -20.44 -16.16
N LEU A 30 9.92 -20.26 -15.48
CA LEU A 30 9.11 -19.03 -15.46
C LEU A 30 9.47 -18.12 -14.27
N ALA A 31 9.68 -18.71 -13.09
CA ALA A 31 10.08 -18.01 -11.88
C ALA A 31 10.85 -18.94 -10.94
N VAL A 32 11.66 -18.37 -10.04
CA VAL A 32 12.46 -19.11 -9.06
C VAL A 32 12.22 -18.54 -7.66
N ARG A 33 12.10 -19.42 -6.67
CA ARG A 33 12.04 -19.10 -5.24
C ARG A 33 13.09 -19.93 -4.50
N ILE A 34 13.85 -19.30 -3.61
CA ILE A 34 14.86 -19.96 -2.79
C ILE A 34 14.38 -19.96 -1.34
N ASP A 35 14.35 -21.14 -0.73
CA ASP A 35 14.16 -21.29 0.71
C ASP A 35 15.50 -21.67 1.34
N GLU A 36 16.18 -20.68 1.93
CA GLU A 36 17.49 -20.88 2.54
C GLU A 36 17.42 -21.75 3.80
N GLY A 37 16.32 -21.68 4.55
CA GLY A 37 16.08 -22.46 5.76
C GLY A 37 15.86 -23.94 5.44
N ALA A 38 15.01 -24.23 4.44
CA ALA A 38 14.78 -25.58 3.95
C ALA A 38 15.90 -26.09 3.03
N ARG A 39 16.84 -25.22 2.64
CA ARG A 39 17.92 -25.48 1.68
C ARG A 39 17.38 -26.07 0.39
N ALA A 40 16.38 -25.40 -0.18
CA ALA A 40 15.70 -25.86 -1.38
C ALA A 40 15.50 -24.70 -2.36
N LEU A 41 15.68 -25.00 -3.64
CA LEU A 41 15.28 -24.13 -4.74
C LEU A 41 14.02 -24.70 -5.38
N TYR A 42 13.03 -23.84 -5.56
CA TYR A 42 11.78 -24.12 -6.26
C TYR A 42 11.77 -23.34 -7.57
N ALA A 43 11.35 -23.98 -8.64
CA ALA A 43 11.18 -23.35 -9.94
C ALA A 43 9.77 -23.61 -10.48
N LEU A 44 9.11 -22.54 -10.87
CA LEU A 44 7.84 -22.59 -11.57
C LEU A 44 8.12 -22.85 -13.05
N THR A 45 7.55 -23.92 -13.60
CA THR A 45 7.63 -24.26 -15.03
C THR A 45 6.22 -24.35 -15.61
N GLU A 46 6.10 -24.46 -16.94
CA GLU A 46 4.81 -24.67 -17.61
C GLU A 46 4.09 -25.96 -17.17
N LYS A 47 4.86 -26.98 -16.73
CA LYS A 47 4.33 -28.29 -16.31
C LYS A 47 4.05 -28.38 -14.81
N GLY A 48 4.35 -27.33 -14.04
CA GLY A 48 4.21 -27.29 -12.59
C GLY A 48 5.49 -26.90 -11.87
N GLU A 49 5.52 -27.18 -10.57
CA GLU A 49 6.63 -26.85 -9.68
C GLU A 49 7.72 -27.93 -9.70
N ALA A 50 8.96 -27.52 -9.92
CA ALA A 50 10.14 -28.35 -9.77
C ALA A 50 10.90 -27.95 -8.49
N ARG A 51 11.48 -28.94 -7.80
CA ARG A 51 12.24 -28.74 -6.56
C ARG A 51 13.64 -29.33 -6.69
N VAL A 52 14.64 -28.56 -6.28
CA VAL A 52 16.03 -28.99 -6.13
C VAL A 52 16.42 -28.84 -4.67
N ASN A 53 16.79 -29.95 -4.03
CA ASN A 53 17.40 -29.91 -2.71
C ASN A 53 18.86 -29.51 -2.86
N LEU A 54 19.25 -28.48 -2.12
CA LEU A 54 20.58 -27.89 -2.16
C LEU A 54 21.41 -28.47 -1.02
N SER A 55 22.69 -28.72 -1.29
CA SER A 55 23.64 -29.26 -0.32
C SER A 55 24.76 -28.24 -0.07
N PRO A 56 24.51 -27.18 0.74
CA PRO A 56 25.50 -26.15 1.00
C PRO A 56 26.81 -26.73 1.54
N VAL A 57 27.91 -26.44 0.84
CA VAL A 57 29.27 -26.78 1.26
C VAL A 57 29.92 -25.50 1.78
N GLY A 58 30.48 -25.55 2.99
CA GLY A 58 31.13 -24.38 3.60
C GLY A 58 30.14 -23.36 4.17
N ARG A 59 30.36 -22.07 3.93
CA ARG A 59 29.54 -20.99 4.48
C ARG A 59 28.24 -20.83 3.70
N VAL A 60 27.10 -21.00 4.38
CA VAL A 60 25.76 -20.97 3.80
C VAL A 60 25.48 -19.67 3.03
N ASP A 61 25.82 -18.51 3.61
CA ASP A 61 25.60 -17.21 2.95
C ASP A 61 26.34 -17.11 1.61
N ARG A 62 27.60 -17.59 1.55
CA ARG A 62 28.40 -17.58 0.32
C ARG A 62 27.86 -18.57 -0.70
N TYR A 63 27.42 -19.73 -0.25
CA TYR A 63 26.81 -20.72 -1.13
C TYR A 63 25.60 -20.15 -1.86
N PHE A 64 24.68 -19.48 -1.17
CA PHE A 64 23.50 -18.90 -1.81
C PHE A 64 23.81 -17.69 -2.68
N ILE A 65 24.86 -16.92 -2.39
CA ILE A 65 25.39 -15.93 -3.33
C ILE A 65 25.78 -16.63 -4.65
N HIS A 66 26.50 -17.75 -4.60
CA HIS A 66 26.88 -18.49 -5.81
C HIS A 66 25.67 -19.12 -6.54
N VAL A 67 24.64 -19.57 -5.83
CA VAL A 67 23.37 -20.00 -6.45
C VAL A 67 22.77 -18.84 -7.26
N ARG A 68 22.62 -17.66 -6.64
CA ARG A 68 22.06 -16.46 -7.29
C ARG A 68 22.93 -15.97 -8.46
N GLU A 69 24.25 -16.06 -8.34
CA GLU A 69 25.17 -15.76 -9.46
C GLU A 69 24.95 -16.71 -10.64
N LEU A 70 24.74 -18.00 -10.39
CA LEU A 70 24.43 -18.97 -11.44
C LEU A 70 23.08 -18.65 -12.11
N LEU A 71 22.04 -18.35 -11.32
CA LEU A 71 20.73 -17.93 -11.83
C LEU A 71 20.82 -16.64 -12.67
N GLY A 72 21.53 -15.64 -12.18
CA GLY A 72 21.72 -14.35 -12.86
C GLY A 72 22.46 -14.47 -14.18
N ARG A 73 23.51 -15.31 -14.24
CA ARG A 73 24.21 -15.63 -15.50
C ARG A 73 23.25 -16.23 -16.53
N HIS A 74 22.42 -17.18 -16.11
CA HIS A 74 21.47 -17.84 -17.01
C HIS A 74 20.33 -16.89 -17.46
N ALA A 75 19.75 -16.13 -16.54
CA ALA A 75 18.58 -15.29 -16.83
C ALA A 75 18.91 -14.04 -17.67
N MET A 76 20.06 -13.42 -17.45
CA MET A 76 20.41 -12.12 -18.01
C MET A 76 21.62 -12.10 -18.95
N ASN A 77 22.26 -13.26 -19.22
CA ASN A 77 23.50 -13.36 -20.00
C ASN A 77 24.59 -12.38 -19.50
N LEU A 78 24.67 -12.15 -18.19
CA LEU A 78 25.66 -11.24 -17.61
C LEU A 78 27.05 -11.91 -17.57
N PRO A 79 28.14 -11.22 -17.96
CA PRO A 79 29.49 -11.72 -17.77
C PRO A 79 29.80 -11.89 -16.26
N SER A 80 30.66 -12.88 -15.94
CA SER A 80 30.96 -13.26 -14.56
C SER A 80 31.43 -12.06 -13.71
N GLY A 81 30.86 -11.91 -12.52
CA GLY A 81 31.18 -10.83 -11.59
C GLY A 81 29.93 -10.09 -11.14
N TYR A 82 29.07 -10.77 -10.39
CA TYR A 82 27.91 -10.13 -9.77
C TYR A 82 28.40 -9.18 -8.66
N PRO A 83 28.09 -7.88 -8.75
CA PRO A 83 27.69 -7.23 -7.51
C PRO A 83 26.38 -6.45 -7.64
N VAL A 84 25.43 -6.84 -6.79
CA VAL A 84 24.87 -6.05 -5.66
C VAL A 84 24.89 -4.53 -5.88
N HIS A 85 23.92 -4.00 -6.61
CA HIS A 85 23.29 -2.75 -6.18
C HIS A 85 21.79 -2.86 -6.43
N LEU A 86 21.07 -3.05 -5.31
CA LEU A 86 19.61 -3.00 -5.12
C LEU A 86 18.93 -1.86 -5.90
N MET A 87 19.66 -0.78 -6.21
CA MET A 87 19.19 0.38 -6.99
C MET A 87 19.06 0.16 -8.51
N ARG A 88 19.54 -0.95 -9.08
CA ARG A 88 19.41 -1.22 -10.52
C ARG A 88 18.07 -1.85 -10.88
N TRP A 89 17.46 -2.61 -9.98
CA TRP A 89 16.22 -3.35 -10.27
C TRP A 89 14.99 -2.47 -10.22
N THR A 90 14.94 -1.48 -9.34
CA THR A 90 13.90 -0.44 -9.33
C THR A 90 13.87 0.36 -10.63
N ARG A 91 15.03 0.67 -11.23
CA ARG A 91 15.10 1.26 -12.58
C ARG A 91 14.72 0.26 -13.68
N MET A 92 15.04 -1.02 -13.51
CA MET A 92 14.61 -2.08 -14.45
C MET A 92 13.12 -2.42 -14.35
N GLY A 93 12.44 -2.15 -13.24
CA GLY A 93 10.98 -2.30 -13.10
C GLY A 93 10.19 -1.39 -14.04
N GLN A 94 10.80 -0.33 -14.58
CA GLN A 94 10.21 0.51 -15.65
C GLN A 94 10.40 -0.08 -17.07
N SER A 95 10.89 -1.31 -17.19
CA SER A 95 11.28 -1.91 -18.48
C SER A 95 10.17 -2.66 -19.21
N SER A 96 10.53 -3.17 -20.39
CA SER A 96 9.70 -4.06 -21.19
C SER A 96 9.34 -5.38 -20.46
N PRO A 97 8.19 -5.99 -20.79
CA PRO A 97 7.72 -7.24 -20.16
C PRO A 97 8.77 -8.37 -20.15
N LYS A 98 9.54 -8.51 -21.23
CA LYS A 98 10.60 -9.53 -21.34
C LYS A 98 11.67 -9.41 -20.24
N LYS A 99 11.98 -8.21 -19.77
CA LYS A 99 12.94 -8.02 -18.68
C LYS A 99 12.33 -8.36 -17.31
N LEU A 100 11.04 -8.10 -17.12
CA LEU A 100 10.33 -8.49 -15.90
C LEU A 100 10.31 -10.02 -15.74
N GLU A 101 10.11 -10.75 -16.85
CA GLU A 101 10.21 -12.22 -16.85
C GLU A 101 11.60 -12.73 -16.44
N GLN A 102 12.67 -12.02 -16.81
CA GLN A 102 14.03 -12.40 -16.41
C GLN A 102 14.28 -12.14 -14.92
N LEU A 103 13.73 -11.04 -14.36
CA LEU A 103 13.86 -10.72 -12.94
C LEU A 103 13.27 -11.83 -12.05
N LEU A 104 12.14 -12.42 -12.45
CA LEU A 104 11.50 -13.51 -11.71
C LEU A 104 12.34 -14.79 -11.63
N LYS A 105 13.37 -14.93 -12.46
CA LYS A 105 14.25 -16.12 -12.49
C LYS A 105 15.48 -15.97 -11.60
N LEU A 106 15.67 -14.81 -10.97
CA LEU A 106 16.86 -14.53 -10.16
C LEU A 106 16.84 -15.20 -8.79
N GLY A 107 15.66 -15.57 -8.26
CA GLY A 107 15.52 -16.10 -6.89
C GLY A 107 15.82 -15.07 -5.80
N GLU A 108 15.60 -13.79 -6.11
CA GLU A 108 15.87 -12.64 -5.24
C GLU A 108 14.56 -11.93 -4.92
N ASP A 109 14.31 -11.68 -3.64
CA ASP A 109 13.06 -11.07 -3.18
C ASP A 109 12.90 -9.64 -3.72
N GLU A 110 13.98 -8.85 -3.79
CA GLU A 110 13.92 -7.49 -4.31
C GLU A 110 13.70 -7.45 -5.83
N ALA A 111 14.09 -8.50 -6.56
CA ALA A 111 13.75 -8.63 -7.97
C ALA A 111 12.24 -8.87 -8.15
N ILE A 112 11.65 -9.71 -7.28
CA ILE A 112 10.21 -9.97 -7.28
C ILE A 112 9.44 -8.70 -6.89
N GLN A 113 9.90 -7.97 -5.87
CA GLN A 113 9.32 -6.67 -5.50
C GLN A 113 9.40 -5.66 -6.67
N ALA A 114 10.54 -5.57 -7.36
CA ALA A 114 10.68 -4.69 -8.51
C ALA A 114 9.67 -5.03 -9.62
N VAL A 115 9.36 -6.32 -9.83
CA VAL A 115 8.31 -6.76 -10.76
C VAL A 115 6.92 -6.36 -10.24
N ALA A 116 6.62 -6.57 -8.96
CA ALA A 116 5.34 -6.16 -8.35
C ALA A 116 5.09 -4.64 -8.49
N HIS A 117 6.15 -3.83 -8.37
CA HIS A 117 6.10 -2.38 -8.52
C HIS A 117 6.15 -1.90 -9.99
N ALA A 118 6.27 -2.80 -10.97
CA ALA A 118 6.34 -2.41 -12.37
C ALA A 118 5.00 -1.81 -12.86
N PRO A 119 5.00 -0.67 -13.57
CA PRO A 119 3.78 -0.11 -14.15
C PRO A 119 3.21 -0.97 -15.28
N THR A 120 4.04 -1.80 -15.92
CA THR A 120 3.69 -2.72 -17.01
C THR A 120 3.36 -4.13 -16.53
N LEU A 121 3.12 -4.31 -15.21
CA LEU A 121 2.76 -5.59 -14.62
C LEU A 121 1.45 -6.13 -15.23
N THR A 122 1.49 -7.37 -15.71
CA THR A 122 0.33 -8.10 -16.22
C THR A 122 -0.17 -9.11 -15.18
N ASP A 123 -1.42 -9.58 -15.32
CA ASP A 123 -2.01 -10.60 -14.44
C ASP A 123 -1.16 -11.88 -14.37
N GLU A 124 -0.63 -12.35 -15.51
CA GLU A 124 0.23 -13.53 -15.55
C GLU A 124 1.61 -13.30 -14.89
N LEU A 125 2.20 -12.12 -15.04
CA LEU A 125 3.44 -11.79 -14.33
C LEU A 125 3.21 -11.67 -12.83
N ALA A 126 2.07 -11.11 -12.42
CA ALA A 126 1.68 -11.04 -11.02
C ALA A 126 1.46 -12.44 -10.43
N ARG A 127 0.84 -13.37 -11.16
CA ARG A 127 0.69 -14.76 -10.73
C ARG A 127 2.04 -15.43 -10.46
N ARG A 128 3.03 -15.22 -11.33
CA ARG A 128 4.39 -15.76 -11.16
C ARG A 128 5.13 -15.13 -9.99
N ALA A 129 5.03 -13.80 -9.86
CA ALA A 129 5.62 -13.05 -8.76
C ALA A 129 4.99 -13.43 -7.40
N TRP A 130 3.66 -13.59 -7.38
CA TRP A 130 2.90 -14.05 -6.22
C TRP A 130 3.29 -15.46 -5.80
N TRP A 131 3.45 -16.38 -6.75
CA TRP A 131 3.95 -17.73 -6.46
C TRP A 131 5.35 -17.69 -5.82
N ALA A 132 6.22 -16.77 -6.28
CA ALA A 132 7.59 -16.67 -5.79
C ALA A 132 7.69 -16.01 -4.41
N LEU A 133 6.91 -14.96 -4.13
CA LEU A 133 6.95 -14.21 -2.86
C LEU A 133 5.53 -13.80 -2.39
N PRO A 134 4.77 -14.71 -1.77
CA PRO A 134 3.38 -14.47 -1.35
C PRO A 134 3.30 -13.71 -0.01
N THR A 135 3.64 -12.42 0.00
CA THR A 135 3.60 -11.57 1.21
C THR A 135 2.50 -10.51 1.13
N MET A 136 2.04 -10.02 2.29
CA MET A 136 1.03 -8.94 2.32
C MET A 136 1.52 -7.67 1.60
N GLU A 137 2.81 -7.34 1.69
CA GLU A 137 3.39 -6.20 0.98
C GLU A 137 3.27 -6.35 -0.54
N VAL A 138 3.67 -7.50 -1.09
CA VAL A 138 3.56 -7.79 -2.52
C VAL A 138 2.10 -7.75 -2.96
N ALA A 139 1.18 -8.34 -2.19
CA ALA A 139 -0.24 -8.31 -2.49
C ALA A 139 -0.80 -6.88 -2.54
N ARG A 140 -0.49 -6.02 -1.55
CA ARG A 140 -0.93 -4.62 -1.53
C ARG A 140 -0.47 -3.86 -2.77
N VAL A 141 0.80 -4.01 -3.13
CA VAL A 141 1.41 -3.31 -4.27
C VAL A 141 0.76 -3.76 -5.57
N MET A 142 0.61 -5.07 -5.78
CA MET A 142 -0.02 -5.61 -6.99
C MET A 142 -1.49 -5.17 -7.12
N LEU A 143 -2.24 -5.13 -6.02
CA LEU A 143 -3.65 -4.75 -6.02
C LEU A 143 -3.89 -3.28 -6.40
N SER A 144 -2.86 -2.44 -6.38
CA SER A 144 -2.95 -1.05 -6.88
C SER A 144 -2.96 -0.94 -8.42
N ARG A 145 -2.78 -2.06 -9.14
CA ARG A 145 -2.62 -2.07 -10.60
C ARG A 145 -3.93 -2.39 -11.33
N PRO A 146 -4.36 -1.58 -12.31
CA PRO A 146 -5.58 -1.84 -13.08
C PRO A 146 -5.61 -3.23 -13.74
N ALA A 147 -4.50 -3.65 -14.35
CA ALA A 147 -4.39 -4.95 -15.01
C ALA A 147 -4.61 -6.15 -14.08
N ILE A 148 -4.40 -5.97 -12.77
CA ILE A 148 -4.59 -7.00 -11.75
C ILE A 148 -6.03 -6.99 -11.23
N LEU A 149 -6.63 -5.81 -11.10
CA LEU A 149 -8.04 -5.65 -10.73
C LEU A 149 -8.99 -6.22 -11.79
N GLU A 150 -8.62 -6.11 -13.06
CA GLU A 150 -9.36 -6.69 -14.19
C GLU A 150 -9.07 -8.19 -14.38
N GLY A 151 -8.00 -8.70 -13.77
CA GLY A 151 -7.50 -10.06 -13.90
C GLY A 151 -8.03 -11.03 -12.85
N GLN A 152 -7.50 -12.27 -12.87
CA GLN A 152 -7.86 -13.29 -11.88
C GLN A 152 -7.13 -13.08 -10.55
N MET A 153 -5.94 -12.48 -10.57
CA MET A 153 -5.14 -12.28 -9.37
C MET A 153 -5.78 -11.30 -8.39
N GLY A 154 -6.47 -10.26 -8.88
CA GLY A 154 -7.07 -9.24 -8.01
C GLY A 154 -7.92 -9.84 -6.89
N LYS A 155 -8.81 -10.79 -7.21
CA LYS A 155 -9.68 -11.45 -6.22
C LYS A 155 -8.88 -12.28 -5.22
N GLN A 156 -7.90 -13.05 -5.70
CA GLN A 156 -7.06 -13.89 -4.84
C GLN A 156 -6.25 -13.05 -3.86
N LEU A 157 -5.66 -11.95 -4.34
CA LEU A 157 -4.86 -11.03 -3.53
C LEU A 157 -5.74 -10.28 -2.51
N ALA A 158 -6.92 -9.81 -2.91
CA ALA A 158 -7.86 -9.15 -2.01
C ALA A 158 -8.34 -10.12 -0.90
N GLN A 159 -8.71 -11.34 -1.25
CA GLN A 159 -9.10 -12.36 -0.27
C GLN A 159 -7.96 -12.66 0.70
N PHE A 160 -6.74 -12.89 0.18
CA PHE A 160 -5.56 -13.11 1.01
C PHE A 160 -5.33 -11.96 2.01
N LEU A 161 -5.37 -10.71 1.54
CA LEU A 161 -5.19 -9.54 2.40
C LEU A 161 -6.28 -9.44 3.48
N ALA A 162 -7.54 -9.72 3.14
CA ALA A 162 -8.65 -9.68 4.09
C ALA A 162 -8.51 -10.74 5.19
N GLU A 163 -8.09 -11.95 4.83
CA GLU A 163 -7.83 -13.06 5.75
C GLU A 163 -6.65 -12.79 6.68
N HIS A 164 -5.60 -12.13 6.18
CA HIS A 164 -4.35 -11.91 6.91
C HIS A 164 -4.30 -10.59 7.68
N LEU A 165 -5.19 -9.63 7.38
CA LEU A 165 -5.27 -8.33 8.06
C LEU A 165 -5.31 -8.43 9.62
N PRO A 166 -6.01 -9.38 10.27
CA PRO A 166 -6.00 -9.49 11.72
C PRO A 166 -4.63 -9.76 12.34
N PHE A 167 -3.69 -10.31 11.58
CA PHE A 167 -2.34 -10.66 12.02
C PHE A 167 -1.31 -9.56 11.73
N GLU A 168 -1.67 -8.51 11.00
CA GLU A 168 -0.81 -7.36 10.72
C GLU A 168 -0.58 -6.56 12.01
N GLN A 169 0.68 -6.52 12.47
CA GLN A 169 1.07 -5.85 13.72
C GLN A 169 1.35 -4.36 13.51
N ASP A 170 1.89 -4.01 12.35
CA ASP A 170 2.17 -2.62 11.98
C ASP A 170 0.86 -1.91 11.60
N GLN A 171 0.51 -0.88 12.36
CA GLN A 171 -0.70 -0.09 12.15
C GLN A 171 -0.69 0.64 10.80
N VAL A 172 0.48 1.07 10.33
CA VAL A 172 0.66 1.71 9.02
C VAL A 172 0.42 0.69 7.92
N ALA A 173 1.05 -0.48 8.00
CA ALA A 173 0.84 -1.57 7.04
C ALA A 173 -0.63 -2.05 7.02
N ALA A 174 -1.27 -2.12 8.20
CA ALA A 174 -2.67 -2.49 8.31
C ALA A 174 -3.59 -1.43 7.69
N MET A 175 -3.30 -0.14 7.89
CA MET A 175 -3.99 0.96 7.19
C MET A 175 -3.87 0.81 5.68
N HIS A 176 -2.65 0.62 5.15
CA HIS A 176 -2.44 0.45 3.71
C HIS A 176 -3.13 -0.78 3.14
N THR A 177 -3.25 -1.84 3.94
CA THR A 177 -4.03 -3.04 3.56
C THR A 177 -5.50 -2.70 3.39
N VAL A 178 -6.10 -1.96 4.34
CA VAL A 178 -7.50 -1.53 4.22
C VAL A 178 -7.69 -0.57 3.05
N ARG A 179 -6.76 0.38 2.84
CA ARG A 179 -6.78 1.26 1.66
C ARG A 179 -6.80 0.47 0.36
N ALA A 180 -5.89 -0.50 0.20
CA ALA A 180 -5.82 -1.34 -0.99
C ALA A 180 -7.11 -2.17 -1.18
N LEU A 181 -7.65 -2.76 -0.11
CA LEU A 181 -8.87 -3.55 -0.17
C LEU A 181 -10.09 -2.71 -0.61
N VAL A 182 -10.31 -1.54 0.00
CA VAL A 182 -11.45 -0.69 -0.35
C VAL A 182 -11.28 -0.10 -1.75
N ALA A 183 -10.08 0.36 -2.11
CA ALA A 183 -9.78 0.88 -3.43
C ALA A 183 -9.98 -0.15 -4.55
N SER A 184 -9.71 -1.43 -4.27
CA SER A 184 -9.86 -2.52 -5.25
C SER A 184 -11.31 -2.71 -5.73
N ARG A 185 -12.30 -2.39 -4.88
CA ARG A 185 -13.73 -2.67 -5.12
C ARG A 185 -14.03 -4.15 -5.42
N LEU A 186 -13.16 -5.06 -4.98
CA LEU A 186 -13.32 -6.51 -5.17
C LEU A 186 -13.95 -7.22 -3.98
N LEU A 187 -14.12 -6.53 -2.85
CA LEU A 187 -14.83 -7.06 -1.68
C LEU A 187 -16.34 -7.09 -1.93
N GLU A 188 -16.97 -8.20 -1.55
CA GLU A 188 -18.42 -8.30 -1.59
C GLU A 188 -19.06 -7.42 -0.49
N ALA A 189 -20.31 -7.03 -0.67
CA ALA A 189 -21.05 -6.19 0.27
C ALA A 189 -20.96 -6.63 1.76
N PRO A 190 -21.13 -7.93 2.12
CA PRO A 190 -20.99 -8.36 3.51
C PRO A 190 -19.55 -8.24 4.05
N GLU A 191 -18.53 -8.44 3.20
CA GLU A 191 -17.12 -8.34 3.60
C GLU A 191 -16.74 -6.89 3.85
N LEU A 192 -17.19 -5.98 2.97
CA LEU A 192 -17.00 -4.54 3.12
C LEU A 192 -17.66 -4.01 4.39
N GLU A 193 -18.88 -4.46 4.69
CA GLU A 193 -19.60 -4.08 5.92
C GLU A 193 -18.90 -4.60 7.18
N GLN A 194 -18.36 -5.82 7.16
CA GLN A 194 -17.55 -6.33 8.26
C GLN A 194 -16.25 -5.52 8.45
N LEU A 195 -15.59 -5.16 7.35
CA LEU A 195 -14.39 -4.33 7.38
C LEU A 195 -14.70 -2.93 7.94
N TRP A 196 -15.82 -2.34 7.55
CA TRP A 196 -16.30 -1.07 8.07
C TRP A 196 -16.54 -1.12 9.59
N ARG A 197 -17.24 -2.15 10.09
CA ARG A 197 -17.44 -2.34 11.54
C ARG A 197 -16.14 -2.47 12.32
N LYS A 198 -15.11 -3.10 11.73
CA LYS A 198 -13.77 -3.16 12.31
C LYS A 198 -13.12 -1.77 12.32
N ALA A 199 -13.26 -1.01 11.23
CA ALA A 199 -12.69 0.32 11.08
C ALA A 199 -13.23 1.33 12.12
N GLN A 200 -14.49 1.20 12.54
CA GLN A 200 -15.06 2.01 13.64
C GLN A 200 -14.29 1.87 14.97
N ARG A 201 -13.63 0.72 15.20
CA ARG A 201 -12.81 0.47 16.40
C ARG A 201 -11.33 0.79 16.18
N ARG A 202 -10.89 0.92 14.93
CA ARG A 202 -9.49 1.17 14.52
C ARG A 202 -9.47 2.34 13.54
N PRO A 203 -9.48 3.60 14.02
CA PRO A 203 -9.76 4.77 13.18
C PRO A 203 -8.81 4.98 11.99
N HIS A 204 -7.56 4.49 12.04
CA HIS A 204 -6.66 4.51 10.88
C HIS A 204 -7.18 3.70 9.69
N TYR A 205 -8.05 2.70 9.89
CA TYR A 205 -8.68 1.96 8.79
C TYR A 205 -9.70 2.82 8.02
N LEU A 206 -10.32 3.81 8.68
CA LEU A 206 -11.30 4.70 8.05
C LEU A 206 -10.68 5.55 6.93
N ILE A 207 -9.35 5.74 6.93
CA ILE A 207 -8.61 6.41 5.87
C ILE A 207 -8.92 5.78 4.50
N GLY A 208 -8.92 4.46 4.39
CA GLY A 208 -9.21 3.78 3.12
C GLY A 208 -10.63 4.02 2.60
N PHE A 209 -11.59 4.16 3.51
CA PHE A 209 -12.98 4.45 3.16
C PHE A 209 -13.17 5.91 2.74
N LEU A 210 -12.58 6.86 3.49
CA LEU A 210 -12.59 8.29 3.15
C LEU A 210 -11.95 8.54 1.79
N GLU A 211 -10.84 7.87 1.49
CA GLU A 211 -10.10 8.01 0.24
C GLU A 211 -10.87 7.44 -0.97
N SER A 212 -11.38 6.21 -0.86
CA SER A 212 -11.85 5.45 -2.03
C SER A 212 -13.34 5.58 -2.31
N MET A 213 -14.14 5.97 -1.30
CA MET A 213 -15.59 6.03 -1.40
C MET A 213 -16.21 7.17 -0.57
N PRO A 214 -15.77 8.43 -0.77
CA PRO A 214 -16.18 9.57 0.05
C PRO A 214 -17.70 9.79 0.11
N ASN A 215 -18.41 9.43 -0.96
CA ASN A 215 -19.86 9.66 -1.10
C ASN A 215 -20.72 8.41 -0.88
N GLN A 216 -20.11 7.26 -0.56
CA GLN A 216 -20.79 5.96 -0.52
C GLN A 216 -20.46 5.17 0.76
N LEU A 217 -20.04 5.86 1.83
CA LEU A 217 -19.70 5.22 3.10
C LEU A 217 -20.87 4.34 3.61
N PRO A 218 -20.60 3.12 4.13
CA PRO A 218 -21.65 2.14 4.43
C PRO A 218 -22.74 2.60 5.41
N ASN A 219 -22.38 3.45 6.39
CA ASN A 219 -23.37 4.09 7.25
C ASN A 219 -23.67 5.49 6.74
N MET A 220 -24.79 5.64 6.02
CA MET A 220 -25.32 6.96 5.70
C MET A 220 -25.81 7.63 7.00
N ALA A 221 -25.21 8.77 7.34
CA ALA A 221 -25.65 9.56 8.47
C ALA A 221 -26.99 10.25 8.15
N THR A 222 -27.72 10.66 9.18
CA THR A 222 -28.93 11.48 8.99
C THR A 222 -28.56 12.81 8.33
N GLU A 223 -29.30 13.21 7.29
CA GLU A 223 -29.14 14.51 6.64
C GLU A 223 -29.31 15.66 7.65
N ARG A 224 -28.61 16.76 7.42
CA ARG A 224 -28.80 17.96 8.24
C ARG A 224 -30.18 18.55 7.93
N ALA A 225 -31.10 18.48 8.88
CA ALA A 225 -32.53 18.83 8.73
C ALA A 225 -32.83 20.24 8.17
N LYS A 226 -31.85 21.15 8.13
CA LYS A 226 -31.96 22.45 7.46
C LYS A 226 -31.45 22.38 6.02
N VAL A 227 -32.09 21.57 5.18
CA VAL A 227 -31.92 21.65 3.71
C VAL A 227 -32.76 22.82 3.21
N VAL A 228 -32.41 24.04 3.65
CA VAL A 228 -32.94 25.26 3.03
C VAL A 228 -32.28 25.34 1.66
N ASN A 229 -33.07 25.40 0.59
CA ASN A 229 -32.62 25.61 -0.79
C ASN A 229 -31.49 26.66 -0.85
N LEU A 230 -30.24 26.19 -0.85
CA LEU A 230 -29.07 27.01 -1.10
C LEU A 230 -29.23 27.54 -2.53
N GLN A 231 -29.43 28.85 -2.66
CA GLN A 231 -29.63 29.48 -3.97
C GLN A 231 -28.27 29.58 -4.69
N GLY A 232 -28.26 29.22 -5.97
CA GLY A 232 -27.05 29.25 -6.80
C GLY A 232 -26.48 27.85 -7.08
N ASP A 233 -25.56 27.80 -8.05
CA ASP A 233 -24.92 26.56 -8.52
C ASP A 233 -23.38 26.66 -8.52
N SER A 234 -22.85 27.59 -7.72
CA SER A 234 -21.40 27.75 -7.61
C SER A 234 -20.75 26.50 -7.00
N PRO A 235 -19.46 26.25 -7.27
CA PRO A 235 -18.75 25.12 -6.66
C PRO A 235 -18.85 25.09 -5.13
N ALA A 236 -18.71 26.25 -4.48
CA ALA A 236 -18.85 26.37 -3.03
C ALA A 236 -20.28 26.05 -2.55
N THR A 237 -21.30 26.48 -3.30
CA THR A 237 -22.71 26.19 -3.00
C THR A 237 -23.00 24.70 -3.12
N ARG A 238 -22.54 24.05 -4.18
CA ARG A 238 -22.68 22.60 -4.36
C ARG A 238 -21.94 21.81 -3.29
N LEU A 239 -20.73 22.25 -2.91
CA LEU A 239 -19.98 21.63 -1.81
C LEU A 239 -20.75 21.73 -0.49
N LEU A 240 -21.31 22.90 -0.17
CA LEU A 240 -22.09 23.07 1.06
C LEU A 240 -23.38 22.24 1.05
N GLN A 241 -24.11 22.24 -0.07
CA GLN A 241 -25.27 21.36 -0.28
C GLN A 241 -24.89 19.90 -0.05
N HIS A 242 -23.75 19.47 -0.61
CA HIS A 242 -23.25 18.12 -0.43
C HIS A 242 -22.89 17.83 1.04
N CYS A 243 -22.26 18.76 1.75
CA CYS A 243 -21.96 18.62 3.19
C CYS A 243 -23.24 18.39 4.01
N PHE A 244 -24.39 18.92 3.60
CA PHE A 244 -25.66 18.74 4.32
C PHE A 244 -26.38 17.43 3.97
N SER A 245 -26.04 16.81 2.85
CA SER A 245 -26.56 15.50 2.46
C SER A 245 -26.11 14.38 3.42
N ALA A 246 -26.81 13.25 3.40
CA ALA A 246 -26.47 12.08 4.20
C ALA A 246 -25.04 11.58 3.95
N ALA A 247 -24.60 11.63 2.68
CA ALA A 247 -23.25 11.23 2.28
C ALA A 247 -22.19 12.18 2.85
N GLY A 248 -22.39 13.49 2.70
CA GLY A 248 -21.45 14.49 3.26
C GLY A 248 -21.40 14.44 4.78
N GLN A 249 -22.54 14.27 5.45
CA GLN A 249 -22.58 14.09 6.91
C GLN A 249 -21.86 12.82 7.36
N ALA A 250 -21.97 11.71 6.61
CA ALA A 250 -21.23 10.48 6.90
C ALA A 250 -19.72 10.70 6.75
N TYR A 251 -19.29 11.40 5.70
CA TYR A 251 -17.88 11.73 5.46
C TYR A 251 -17.31 12.56 6.62
N ILE A 252 -17.99 13.66 6.96
CA ILE A 252 -17.56 14.57 8.03
C ILE A 252 -17.51 13.85 9.38
N ALA A 253 -18.55 13.07 9.72
CA ALA A 253 -18.57 12.31 10.96
C ALA A 253 -17.41 11.29 11.03
N THR A 254 -17.10 10.64 9.90
CA THR A 254 -16.00 9.68 9.81
C THR A 254 -14.65 10.37 9.95
N ALA A 255 -14.45 11.53 9.32
CA ALA A 255 -13.23 12.32 9.47
C ALA A 255 -13.01 12.77 10.93
N ILE A 256 -14.07 13.20 11.62
CA ILE A 256 -14.03 13.54 13.05
C ILE A 256 -13.53 12.35 13.88
N LEU A 257 -14.05 11.13 13.65
CA LEU A 257 -13.62 9.94 14.38
C LEU A 257 -12.11 9.66 14.23
N VAL A 258 -11.52 9.95 13.06
CA VAL A 258 -10.09 9.80 12.85
C VAL A 258 -9.31 10.89 13.59
N LEU A 259 -9.74 12.15 13.52
CA LEU A 259 -9.12 13.27 14.22
C LEU A 259 -9.18 13.13 15.74
N GLU A 260 -10.25 12.56 16.29
CA GLU A 260 -10.37 12.32 17.73
C GLU A 260 -9.45 11.20 18.24
N LYS A 261 -9.03 10.29 17.36
CA LYS A 261 -8.27 9.09 17.72
C LYS A 261 -7.15 8.79 16.70
N PRO A 262 -6.24 9.74 16.45
CA PRO A 262 -5.15 9.55 15.50
C PRO A 262 -4.22 8.45 16.01
N GLN A 263 -3.95 7.46 15.17
CA GLN A 263 -3.10 6.32 15.54
C GLN A 263 -1.66 6.49 15.07
N THR A 264 -1.47 6.94 13.83
CA THR A 264 -0.14 7.04 13.19
C THR A 264 0.06 8.40 12.56
N HIS A 265 1.33 8.79 12.35
CA HIS A 265 1.70 10.03 11.68
C HIS A 265 1.21 10.06 10.24
N GLU A 266 1.33 8.94 9.54
CA GLU A 266 0.90 8.83 8.15
C GLU A 266 -0.62 8.96 8.00
N ALA A 267 -1.41 8.36 8.90
CA ALA A 267 -2.87 8.52 8.89
C ALA A 267 -3.28 9.99 9.04
N VAL A 268 -2.55 10.75 9.87
CA VAL A 268 -2.77 12.19 10.05
C VAL A 268 -2.43 12.96 8.77
N ALA A 269 -1.26 12.70 8.19
CA ALA A 269 -0.83 13.35 6.95
C ALA A 269 -1.85 13.11 5.82
N LEU A 270 -2.22 11.85 5.59
CA LEU A 270 -3.20 11.46 4.58
C LEU A 270 -4.56 12.13 4.82
N LEU A 271 -5.03 12.16 6.09
CA LEU A 271 -6.31 12.79 6.40
C LEU A 271 -6.34 14.28 6.09
N LEU A 272 -5.27 15.01 6.42
CA LEU A 272 -5.19 16.45 6.16
C LEU A 272 -5.21 16.74 4.65
N ASP A 273 -4.45 15.98 3.86
CA ASP A 273 -4.47 16.11 2.40
C ASP A 273 -5.86 15.75 1.82
N MET A 274 -6.50 14.69 2.30
CA MET A 274 -7.85 14.30 1.88
C MET A 274 -8.90 15.36 2.24
N LEU A 275 -8.83 15.96 3.43
CA LEU A 275 -9.75 17.04 3.83
C LEU A 275 -9.55 18.26 2.95
N GLY A 276 -8.31 18.71 2.73
CA GLY A 276 -8.02 19.82 1.83
C GLY A 276 -8.56 19.60 0.42
N ALA A 277 -8.34 18.40 -0.14
CA ALA A 277 -8.86 18.02 -1.45
C ALA A 277 -10.39 17.95 -1.48
N TYR A 278 -11.01 17.36 -0.46
CA TYR A 278 -12.47 17.21 -0.37
C TYR A 278 -13.18 18.57 -0.27
N PHE A 279 -12.59 19.53 0.45
CA PHE A 279 -13.16 20.87 0.64
C PHE A 279 -12.61 21.92 -0.33
N GLN A 280 -11.87 21.54 -1.38
CA GLN A 280 -11.16 22.46 -2.27
C GLN A 280 -12.02 23.60 -2.84
N ALA A 281 -13.30 23.36 -3.11
CA ALA A 281 -14.21 24.39 -3.63
C ALA A 281 -14.47 25.54 -2.64
N GLY A 282 -14.11 25.39 -1.36
CA GLY A 282 -14.13 26.47 -0.36
C GLY A 282 -13.08 27.57 -0.59
N GLN A 283 -12.10 27.35 -1.48
CA GLN A 283 -11.12 28.36 -1.88
C GLN A 283 -11.65 29.36 -2.92
N ASP A 284 -12.89 29.18 -3.40
CA ASP A 284 -13.51 30.11 -4.35
C ASP A 284 -13.50 31.53 -3.73
N PRO A 285 -12.85 32.53 -4.35
CA PRO A 285 -12.79 33.91 -3.84
C PRO A 285 -14.18 34.53 -3.63
N GLU A 286 -15.19 34.02 -4.34
CA GLU A 286 -16.57 34.45 -4.22
C GLU A 286 -17.39 33.60 -3.24
N ALA A 287 -16.81 32.57 -2.62
CA ALA A 287 -17.53 31.67 -1.70
C ALA A 287 -18.20 32.44 -0.56
N GLU A 288 -17.52 33.43 0.03
CA GLU A 288 -18.07 34.22 1.14
C GLU A 288 -19.31 35.02 0.73
N SER A 289 -19.31 35.61 -0.47
CA SER A 289 -20.44 36.39 -0.96
C SER A 289 -21.59 35.50 -1.40
N GLN A 290 -21.29 34.39 -2.08
CA GLN A 290 -22.27 33.40 -2.54
C GLN A 290 -22.94 32.68 -1.36
N LEU A 291 -22.19 32.43 -0.28
CA LEU A 291 -22.67 31.76 0.93
C LEU A 291 -22.96 32.75 2.07
N ALA A 292 -23.31 34.00 1.76
CA ALA A 292 -23.54 35.04 2.77
C ALA A 292 -24.62 34.68 3.82
N ALA A 293 -25.57 33.80 3.46
CA ALA A 293 -26.59 33.28 4.39
C ALA A 293 -26.03 32.23 5.40
N TRP A 294 -24.82 31.72 5.16
CA TRP A 294 -24.14 30.68 5.94
C TRP A 294 -22.68 31.08 6.23
N PRO A 295 -22.44 32.21 6.90
CA PRO A 295 -21.10 32.78 7.04
C PRO A 295 -20.15 31.90 7.87
N ASN A 296 -20.67 31.11 8.81
CA ASN A 296 -19.85 30.18 9.60
C ASN A 296 -19.42 28.99 8.76
N GLU A 297 -20.35 28.41 8.01
CA GLU A 297 -20.05 27.32 7.08
C GLU A 297 -19.10 27.77 5.96
N ALA A 298 -19.27 28.98 5.40
CA ALA A 298 -18.36 29.52 4.40
C ALA A 298 -16.92 29.62 4.92
N LYS A 299 -16.73 30.13 6.14
CA LYS A 299 -15.42 30.19 6.81
C LYS A 299 -14.85 28.80 7.07
N ALA A 300 -15.67 27.87 7.57
CA ALA A 300 -15.26 26.49 7.80
C ALA A 300 -14.80 25.81 6.50
N LEU A 301 -15.54 25.96 5.40
CA LEU A 301 -15.15 25.44 4.08
C LEU A 301 -13.81 26.03 3.62
N SER A 302 -13.63 27.34 3.74
CA SER A 302 -12.37 28.02 3.37
C SER A 302 -11.20 27.53 4.22
N ALA A 303 -11.35 27.41 5.54
CA ALA A 303 -10.31 26.91 6.43
C ALA A 303 -9.92 25.45 6.13
N LEU A 304 -10.92 24.58 6.00
CA LEU A 304 -10.70 23.15 5.71
C LEU A 304 -10.06 22.92 4.34
N SER A 305 -10.40 23.74 3.34
CA SER A 305 -9.82 23.66 2.00
C SER A 305 -8.32 23.95 1.93
N GLN A 306 -7.75 24.59 2.95
CA GLN A 306 -6.33 24.93 3.02
C GLN A 306 -5.49 23.83 3.68
N LEU A 307 -6.12 22.78 4.22
CA LEU A 307 -5.43 21.70 4.91
C LEU A 307 -4.53 20.92 3.94
N LYS A 308 -3.33 20.63 4.42
CA LYS A 308 -2.32 19.77 3.81
C LYS A 308 -1.52 19.08 4.89
N ALA A 309 -0.90 17.95 4.57
CA ALA A 309 0.00 17.24 5.47
C ALA A 309 1.11 18.15 6.04
N SER A 310 1.60 19.10 5.23
CA SER A 310 2.67 20.03 5.60
C SER A 310 2.34 20.93 6.80
N VAL A 311 1.05 21.13 7.11
CA VAL A 311 0.63 21.91 8.28
C VAL A 311 0.94 21.17 9.58
N ALA A 312 0.96 19.83 9.56
CA ALA A 312 1.31 19.00 10.73
C ALA A 312 2.81 18.73 10.86
N GLU A 313 3.61 18.89 9.79
CA GLU A 313 5.05 18.60 9.78
C GLU A 313 5.83 19.22 10.96
N PRO A 314 5.65 20.50 11.35
CA PRO A 314 6.40 21.08 12.46
C PRO A 314 6.18 20.39 13.82
N ILE A 315 5.03 19.73 13.98
CA ILE A 315 4.67 18.95 15.17
C ILE A 315 5.18 17.52 15.02
N LEU A 316 4.87 16.89 13.87
CA LEU A 316 5.16 15.46 13.63
C LEU A 316 6.66 15.16 13.63
N ILE A 317 7.50 16.04 13.06
CA ILE A 317 8.97 15.85 13.04
C ILE A 317 9.57 15.83 14.46
N ARG A 318 8.91 16.45 15.44
CA ARG A 318 9.41 16.59 16.82
C ARG A 318 8.93 15.47 17.75
N THR A 319 8.20 14.50 17.24
CA THR A 319 7.61 13.45 18.08
C THR A 319 7.66 12.10 17.39
N THR A 320 7.80 11.03 18.16
CA THR A 320 7.57 9.65 17.69
C THR A 320 6.30 9.07 18.34
N ALA A 321 5.52 9.92 19.01
CA ALA A 321 4.32 9.51 19.70
C ALA A 321 3.27 8.94 18.74
N VAL A 322 2.53 7.96 19.22
CA VAL A 322 1.38 7.34 18.56
C VAL A 322 0.18 7.35 19.50
N GLY A 323 -1.03 7.17 18.98
CA GLY A 323 -2.26 7.05 19.78
C GLY A 323 -2.55 8.28 20.67
N PRO A 324 -2.92 8.12 21.95
CA PRO A 324 -3.35 9.22 22.82
C PRO A 324 -2.30 10.34 23.00
N LEU A 325 -1.02 10.00 23.03
CA LEU A 325 0.05 10.99 23.18
C LEU A 325 0.21 11.83 21.90
N LEU A 326 0.07 11.19 20.73
CA LEU A 326 0.05 11.89 19.44
C LEU A 326 -1.12 12.87 19.37
N ARG A 327 -2.32 12.45 19.80
CA ARG A 327 -3.49 13.34 19.90
C ARG A 327 -3.18 14.59 20.72
N ARG A 328 -2.57 14.44 21.90
CA ARG A 328 -2.23 15.58 22.75
C ARG A 328 -1.27 16.56 22.07
N HIS A 329 -0.31 16.07 21.30
CA HIS A 329 0.62 16.93 20.54
C HIS A 329 -0.07 17.64 19.37
N LEU A 330 -1.04 16.99 18.75
CA LEU A 330 -1.80 17.53 17.61
C LEU A 330 -2.99 18.39 18.01
N GLU A 331 -3.38 18.42 19.29
CA GLU A 331 -4.54 19.18 19.77
C GLU A 331 -4.58 20.65 19.30
N PRO A 332 -3.47 21.42 19.31
CA PRO A 332 -3.49 22.81 18.83
C PRO A 332 -3.86 22.93 17.35
N LEU A 333 -3.55 21.90 16.55
CA LEU A 333 -3.92 21.82 15.13
C LEU A 333 -5.33 21.24 14.95
N PHE A 334 -5.69 20.23 15.73
CA PHE A 334 -6.93 19.47 15.54
C PHE A 334 -8.16 20.16 16.12
N ALA A 335 -8.03 20.91 17.22
CA ALA A 335 -9.15 21.63 17.82
C ALA A 335 -9.87 22.57 16.83
N PRO A 336 -9.20 23.46 16.06
CA PRO A 336 -9.89 24.29 15.08
C PRO A 336 -10.51 23.48 13.94
N ILE A 337 -9.83 22.44 13.44
CA ILE A 337 -10.36 21.56 12.38
C ILE A 337 -11.63 20.85 12.84
N LEU A 338 -11.64 20.32 14.07
CA LEU A 338 -12.81 19.69 14.66
C LEU A 338 -13.97 20.67 14.81
N ALA A 339 -13.71 21.92 15.21
CA ALA A 339 -14.73 22.94 15.32
C ALA A 339 -15.36 23.28 13.95
N ASP A 340 -14.55 23.43 12.90
CA ASP A 340 -15.03 23.68 11.53
C ASP A 340 -15.89 22.52 11.01
N LEU A 341 -15.46 21.27 11.25
CA LEU A 341 -16.25 20.09 10.89
C LEU A 341 -17.56 20.01 11.68
N GLN A 342 -17.57 20.39 12.96
CA GLN A 342 -18.78 20.43 13.79
C GLN A 342 -19.78 21.48 13.32
N ILE A 343 -19.32 22.65 12.87
CA ILE A 343 -20.14 23.68 12.21
C ILE A 343 -20.87 23.07 11.00
N LEU A 344 -20.15 22.35 10.14
CA LEU A 344 -20.74 21.71 8.96
C LEU A 344 -21.74 20.59 9.32
N ARG A 345 -21.58 19.93 10.47
CA ARG A 345 -22.56 18.98 11.01
C ARG A 345 -23.80 19.62 11.60
N GLY A 346 -23.83 20.96 11.74
CA GLY A 346 -24.88 21.66 12.47
C GLY A 346 -24.88 21.37 13.97
N GLN A 347 -23.76 20.89 14.49
CA GLN A 347 -23.51 20.64 15.90
C GLN A 347 -22.64 21.76 16.45
N SER A 348 -23.14 23.00 16.37
CA SER A 348 -22.47 24.10 17.05
C SER A 348 -22.98 24.14 18.50
N SER A 349 -22.02 24.16 19.43
CA SER A 349 -22.18 24.27 20.89
C SER A 349 -23.09 25.41 21.34
#